data_AF-A0A1Z8A0E1-F1
#
_entry.id   AF-A0A1Z8A0E1-F1
#
_cell.length_a   1.000
_cell.length_b   1.000
_cell.length_c   1.000
_cell.angle_alpha   90.00
_cell.angle_beta   90.00
_cell.angle_gamma   90.00
#
_symmetry.space_group_name_H-M   'P 1'
#
loop_
_entity.id
_entity.type
_entity.pdbx_description
1 polymer ?
#
loop_
_entity_poly.entity_id
_entity_poly.type
_entity_poly.pdbx_seq_one_letter_code
_entity_poly.pdbx_strand_id
1 'polypeptide(L)'
;MSDEICTQQNDIQFDGSARARKKAIALLDQVLKEQGGLGVYGDLSDGVGVLIKDMNIRIVQEKDHYSIDIYPKSTSGGHDFSFTIDRKTRKMSGVVVGSVLPEPDIDS
;
A
#
# COMPACT_ATOMS: atom_id res chain seq x y z
N MET A 1 -5.05 1.37 24.14
CA MET A 1 -5.34 1.13 22.71
C MET A 1 -4.03 0.98 21.96
N SER A 2 -3.32 -0.15 22.12
CA SER A 2 -1.95 -0.27 21.60
C SER A 2 -1.54 -1.65 21.05
N ASP A 3 -2.38 -2.68 21.19
CA ASP A 3 -1.95 -4.05 20.84
C ASP A 3 -2.53 -4.56 19.51
N GLU A 4 -3.68 -4.04 19.06
CA GLU A 4 -4.32 -4.52 17.82
C GLU A 4 -3.58 -4.12 16.53
N ILE A 5 -2.76 -3.06 16.58
CA ILE A 5 -1.91 -2.64 15.45
C ILE A 5 -0.71 -3.59 15.27
N CYS A 6 -0.36 -4.38 16.31
CA CYS A 6 0.77 -5.29 16.25
C CYS A 6 0.44 -6.60 15.52
N THR A 7 -0.81 -7.05 15.58
CA THR A 7 -1.25 -8.34 15.01
C THR A 7 -1.62 -8.25 13.53
N GLN A 8 -1.89 -7.05 12.99
CA GLN A 8 -2.15 -6.82 11.55
C GLN A 8 -0.86 -6.67 10.71
N GLN A 9 0.30 -7.05 11.25
CA GLN A 9 1.61 -6.78 10.65
C GLN A 9 2.04 -7.75 9.54
N ASN A 10 1.31 -8.83 9.27
CA ASN A 10 1.67 -9.76 8.19
C ASN A 10 1.30 -9.23 6.79
N ASP A 11 0.35 -8.30 6.72
CA ASP A 11 -0.15 -7.76 5.45
C ASP A 11 0.74 -6.66 4.87
N ILE A 12 1.76 -6.21 5.63
CA ILE A 12 2.74 -5.21 5.18
C ILE A 12 4.13 -5.82 5.14
N GLN A 13 4.60 -6.11 3.92
CA GLN A 13 5.95 -6.58 3.65
C GLN A 13 6.93 -5.39 3.60
N PHE A 14 8.03 -5.48 4.36
CA PHE A 14 9.10 -4.49 4.35
C PHE A 14 10.43 -5.18 4.60
N ASP A 15 11.41 -4.94 3.73
CA ASP A 15 12.77 -5.44 3.92
C ASP A 15 13.63 -4.39 4.65
N GLY A 16 14.03 -4.71 5.88
CA GLY A 16 14.88 -3.86 6.70
C GLY A 16 14.54 -3.88 8.20
N SER A 17 15.12 -2.95 8.95
CA SER A 17 14.94 -2.92 10.42
C SER A 17 13.51 -2.59 10.85
N ALA A 18 13.07 -3.10 12.00
CA ALA A 18 11.76 -2.79 12.58
C ALA A 18 11.51 -1.28 12.77
N ARG A 19 12.56 -0.51 13.11
CA ARG A 19 12.48 0.95 13.23
C ARG A 19 12.26 1.62 11.87
N ALA A 20 12.96 1.15 10.83
CA ALA A 20 12.78 1.65 9.47
C ALA A 20 11.38 1.33 8.95
N ARG A 21 10.90 0.10 9.19
CA ARG A 21 9.54 -0.34 8.88
C ARG A 21 8.48 0.58 9.48
N LYS A 22 8.55 0.84 10.79
CA LYS A 22 7.60 1.73 11.48
C LYS A 22 7.58 3.14 10.88
N LYS A 23 8.75 3.68 10.51
CA LYS A 23 8.85 4.99 9.85
C LYS A 23 8.27 4.99 8.44
N ALA A 24 8.51 3.93 7.67
CA ALA A 24 8.00 3.80 6.31
C ALA A 24 6.47 3.70 6.30
N ILE A 25 5.89 2.88 7.19
CA ILE A 25 4.43 2.76 7.35
C ILE A 25 3.82 4.10 7.77
N ALA A 26 4.40 4.80 8.75
CA ALA A 26 3.90 6.09 9.19
C ALA A 26 3.96 7.15 8.07
N LEU A 27 5.02 7.14 7.26
CA LEU A 27 5.11 8.04 6.11
C LEU A 27 4.07 7.69 5.04
N LEU A 28 3.90 6.40 4.72
CA LEU A 28 2.90 5.95 3.77
C LEU A 28 1.50 6.37 4.21
N ASP A 29 1.13 6.11 5.47
CA ASP A 29 -0.17 6.49 6.02
C ASP A 29 -0.43 8.00 5.92
N GLN A 30 0.57 8.82 6.27
CA GLN A 30 0.47 10.27 6.11
C GLN A 30 0.26 10.67 4.64
N VAL A 31 1.08 10.15 3.73
CA VAL A 31 1.03 10.51 2.31
C VAL A 31 -0.28 10.06 1.66
N LEU A 32 -0.80 8.88 2.01
CA LEU A 32 -2.10 8.42 1.54
C LEU A 32 -3.22 9.35 2.00
N LYS A 33 -3.24 9.76 3.27
CA LYS A 33 -4.27 10.68 3.78
C LYS A 33 -4.23 12.06 3.14
N GLU A 34 -3.04 12.54 2.77
CA GLU A 34 -2.86 13.85 2.17
C GLU A 34 -3.02 13.86 0.64
N GLN A 35 -2.63 12.78 -0.04
CA GLN A 35 -2.45 12.73 -1.50
C GLN A 35 -3.13 11.51 -2.17
N GLY A 36 -3.78 10.65 -1.39
CA GLY A 36 -4.36 9.38 -1.85
C GLY A 36 -5.71 9.48 -2.56
N GLY A 37 -6.26 10.69 -2.71
CA GLY A 37 -7.42 10.92 -3.59
C GLY A 37 -6.99 10.89 -5.05
N LEU A 38 -7.01 9.71 -5.68
CA LEU A 38 -6.55 9.51 -7.06
C LEU A 38 -7.63 9.85 -8.12
N GLY A 39 -8.77 10.36 -7.68
CA GLY A 39 -9.89 10.75 -8.55
C GLY A 39 -10.56 9.54 -9.17
N VAL A 40 -10.67 9.50 -10.50
CA VAL A 40 -11.37 8.43 -11.23
C VAL A 40 -10.71 7.06 -11.09
N TYR A 41 -9.47 7.01 -10.62
CA TYR A 41 -8.71 5.76 -10.48
C TYR A 41 -8.85 5.11 -9.10
N GLY A 42 -9.51 5.77 -8.14
CA GLY A 42 -9.74 5.24 -6.80
C GLY A 42 -9.39 6.23 -5.69
N ASP A 43 -9.63 5.80 -4.46
CA ASP A 43 -9.36 6.57 -3.26
C ASP A 43 -8.62 5.71 -2.22
N LEU A 44 -7.44 6.18 -1.82
CA LEU A 44 -6.60 5.57 -0.78
C LEU A 44 -6.51 6.47 0.46
N SER A 45 -7.28 7.56 0.52
CA SER A 45 -7.16 8.60 1.55
C SER A 45 -7.55 8.18 2.96
N ASP A 46 -8.22 7.03 3.11
CA ASP A 46 -8.48 6.41 4.42
C ASP A 46 -7.21 5.93 5.14
N GLY A 47 -6.11 5.78 4.39
CA GLY A 47 -4.79 5.44 4.91
C GLY A 47 -4.57 3.94 5.15
N VAL A 48 -3.41 3.62 5.73
CA VAL A 48 -2.90 2.23 5.77
C VAL A 48 -3.80 1.33 6.61
N GLY A 49 -4.28 1.82 7.75
CA GLY A 49 -5.07 1.00 8.69
C GLY A 49 -6.40 0.50 8.12
N VAL A 50 -6.99 1.21 7.17
CA VAL A 50 -8.21 0.77 6.47
C VAL A 50 -7.83 -0.17 5.32
N LEU A 51 -6.83 0.21 4.52
CA LEU A 51 -6.41 -0.56 3.34
C LEU A 51 -5.98 -1.99 3.66
N ILE A 52 -5.25 -2.21 4.77
CA ILE A 52 -4.74 -3.54 5.11
C ILE A 52 -5.83 -4.56 5.48
N LYS A 53 -7.11 -4.16 5.57
CA LYS A 53 -8.20 -5.12 5.75
C LYS A 53 -8.34 -6.01 4.53
N ASP A 54 -8.33 -5.39 3.35
CA ASP A 54 -8.64 -6.03 2.07
C ASP A 54 -7.42 -6.12 1.13
N MET A 55 -6.37 -5.33 1.39
CA MET A 55 -5.18 -5.23 0.56
C MET A 55 -3.92 -5.68 1.29
N ASN A 56 -2.97 -6.20 0.54
CA ASN A 56 -1.59 -6.34 0.96
C ASN A 56 -0.81 -5.08 0.55
N ILE A 57 0.24 -4.78 1.29
CA ILE A 57 1.15 -3.66 1.01
C ILE A 57 2.58 -4.18 1.00
N ARG A 58 3.32 -3.86 -0.06
CA ARG A 58 4.77 -4.06 -0.12
C ARG A 58 5.45 -2.70 -0.15
N ILE A 59 6.46 -2.54 0.70
CA ILE A 59 7.26 -1.33 0.79
C ILE A 59 8.72 -1.72 0.60
N VAL A 60 9.31 -1.25 -0.50
CA VAL A 60 10.75 -1.42 -0.78
C VAL A 60 11.45 -0.11 -0.48
N GLN A 61 12.46 -0.15 0.40
CA GLN A 61 13.26 1.03 0.71
C GLN A 61 14.41 1.17 -0.28
N GLU A 62 14.38 2.25 -1.04
CA GLU A 62 15.47 2.69 -1.90
C GLU A 62 16.26 3.83 -1.23
N LYS A 63 17.38 4.23 -1.85
CA LYS A 63 18.28 5.25 -1.29
C LYS A 63 17.54 6.54 -0.92
N ASP A 64 16.72 7.07 -1.82
CA ASP A 64 16.06 8.37 -1.66
C ASP A 64 14.52 8.30 -1.62
N HIS A 65 13.92 7.14 -1.91
CA HIS A 65 12.47 6.96 -1.96
C HIS A 65 12.03 5.61 -1.38
N TYR A 66 10.73 5.43 -1.22
CA TYR A 66 10.10 4.13 -1.06
C TYR A 66 9.32 3.79 -2.33
N SER A 67 9.43 2.54 -2.78
CA SER A 67 8.53 1.98 -3.79
C SER A 67 7.42 1.22 -3.07
N ILE A 68 6.18 1.52 -3.44
CA ILE A 68 4.97 1.02 -2.78
C ILE A 68 4.16 0.25 -3.80
N ASP A 69 3.85 -1.01 -3.46
CA ASP A 69 2.87 -1.81 -4.19
C ASP A 69 1.70 -2.11 -3.23
N ILE A 70 0.48 -1.84 -3.66
CA ILE A 70 -0.75 -2.15 -2.92
C ILE A 70 -1.59 -3.05 -3.83
N TYR A 71 -1.93 -4.26 -3.37
CA TYR A 71 -2.60 -5.25 -4.21
C TYR A 71 -3.63 -6.05 -3.41
N PRO A 72 -4.73 -6.51 -4.02
CA PRO A 72 -5.80 -7.19 -3.31
C PRO A 72 -5.31 -8.50 -2.68
N LYS A 73 -5.87 -8.84 -1.51
CA LYS A 73 -5.61 -10.13 -0.85
C LYS A 73 -6.25 -11.30 -1.58
N SER A 74 -7.37 -11.08 -2.26
CA SER A 74 -8.05 -12.09 -3.07
C SER A 74 -7.77 -11.88 -4.56
N THR A 75 -7.80 -12.98 -5.32
CA THR A 75 -7.74 -12.98 -6.78
C THR A 75 -9.10 -12.72 -7.43
N SER A 76 -10.15 -12.47 -6.64
CA SER A 76 -11.54 -12.28 -7.10
C SER A 76 -11.80 -10.98 -7.89
N GLY A 77 -10.74 -10.25 -8.23
CA GLY A 77 -10.77 -8.98 -8.95
C GLY A 77 -10.52 -7.76 -8.06
N GLY A 78 -9.97 -6.70 -8.64
CA GLY A 78 -9.68 -5.44 -7.95
C GLY A 78 -8.66 -4.57 -8.68
N HIS A 79 -8.21 -3.50 -8.04
CA HIS A 79 -7.14 -2.64 -8.54
C HIS A 79 -5.89 -2.77 -7.70
N ASP A 80 -4.75 -2.98 -8.35
CA ASP A 80 -3.44 -2.80 -7.74
C ASP A 80 -2.92 -1.39 -8.02
N PHE A 81 -2.18 -0.84 -7.06
CA PHE A 81 -1.58 0.48 -7.13
C PHE A 81 -0.08 0.36 -6.91
N SER A 82 0.70 0.93 -7.82
CA SER A 82 2.14 1.05 -7.68
C SER A 82 2.54 2.51 -7.74
N PHE A 83 3.33 2.99 -6.77
CA PHE A 83 3.81 4.36 -6.74
C PHE A 83 5.07 4.51 -5.92
N THR A 84 5.69 5.68 -6.01
CA THR A 84 6.87 6.02 -5.21
C THR A 84 6.57 7.16 -4.25
N ILE A 85 7.24 7.14 -3.09
CA ILE A 85 7.24 8.24 -2.12
C ILE A 85 8.66 8.72 -1.92
N ASP A 86 8.95 9.97 -2.28
CA ASP A 86 10.24 10.59 -1.96
C ASP A 86 10.38 10.83 -0.44
N ARG A 87 11.48 10.35 0.16
CA ARG A 87 11.65 10.35 1.62
C ARG A 87 11.90 11.73 2.22
N LYS A 88 12.34 12.71 1.42
CA LYS A 88 12.67 14.06 1.87
C LYS A 88 11.49 15.01 1.70
N THR A 89 10.88 14.97 0.52
CA THR A 89 9.79 15.85 0.10
C THR A 89 8.41 15.30 0.44
N ARG A 90 8.31 14.00 0.75
CA ARG A 90 7.05 13.29 1.05
C ARG A 90 6.04 13.32 -0.10
N LYS A 91 6.52 13.53 -1.33
CA LYS A 91 5.66 13.57 -2.51
C LYS A 91 5.44 12.17 -3.04
N MET A 92 4.17 11.86 -3.32
CA MET A 92 3.78 10.71 -4.10
C MET A 92 4.03 10.99 -5.60
N SER A 93 4.56 10.01 -6.34
CA SER A 93 4.75 10.16 -7.78
C SER A 93 4.72 8.82 -8.52
N GLY A 94 4.48 8.88 -9.83
CA GLY A 94 4.52 7.70 -10.70
C GLY A 94 3.41 6.69 -10.40
N VAL A 95 2.21 7.16 -10.07
CA VAL A 95 1.07 6.29 -9.76
C VAL A 95 0.68 5.49 -11.01
N VAL A 96 0.76 4.18 -10.90
CA VAL A 96 0.30 3.20 -11.87
C VAL A 96 -0.86 2.44 -11.24
N VAL A 97 -1.95 2.29 -12.00
CA VAL A 97 -3.14 1.55 -11.57
C VAL A 97 -3.33 0.39 -12.52
N GLY A 98 -3.28 -0.83 -11.97
CA GLY A 98 -3.57 -2.05 -12.69
C GLY A 98 -4.97 -2.56 -12.40
N SER A 99 -5.34 -3.63 -13.08
CA SER A 99 -6.59 -4.35 -12.84
C SER A 99 -6.25 -5.82 -12.66
N VAL A 100 -6.60 -6.35 -11.50
CA VAL A 100 -6.59 -7.78 -11.26
C VAL A 100 -7.91 -8.30 -11.80
N LEU A 101 -7.86 -9.15 -12.82
CA LEU A 101 -9.04 -9.85 -13.33
C LEU A 101 -9.25 -11.12 -12.52
N PRO A 102 -10.51 -11.50 -12.22
CA PRO A 102 -10.79 -12.80 -11.65
C PRO A 102 -10.22 -13.91 -12.53
N GLU A 103 -9.78 -15.00 -11.91
CA GLU A 103 -9.40 -16.20 -12.65
C GLU A 103 -10.59 -16.62 -13.53
N PRO A 104 -10.35 -17.01 -14.80
CA PRO A 104 -11.43 -17.45 -15.66
C PRO A 104 -12.12 -18.65 -15.00
N ASP A 105 -13.46 -18.63 -14.99
CA ASP A 105 -14.24 -19.79 -14.56
C ASP A 105 -13.86 -20.97 -15.47
N ILE A 106 -13.12 -21.92 -14.91
CA ILE A 106 -12.94 -23.22 -15.58
C ILE A 106 -14.22 -24.00 -15.29
N ASP A 107 -15.20 -23.87 -16.19
CA ASP A 107 -16.35 -24.79 -16.21
C ASP A 107 -15.79 -26.23 -16.23
N SER A 108 -16.16 -27.00 -15.22
CA SER A 108 -15.76 -28.41 -15.01
C SER A 108 -16.91 -29.35 -15.37
#